data_AF-A0ABD6CCQ8-F1
#
_entry.id   AF-A0ABD6CCQ8-F1
#
_cell.length_a   1.000
_cell.length_b   1.000
_cell.length_c   1.000
_cell.angle_alpha   90.00
_cell.angle_beta   90.00
_cell.angle_gamma   90.00
#
_symmetry.space_group_name_H-M   'P 1'
#
loop_
_entity.id
_entity.type
_entity.pdbx_description
1 polymer ?
#
loop_
_entity_poly.entity_id
_entity_poly.type
_entity_poly.pdbx_seq_one_letter_code
_entity_poly.pdbx_strand_id
1 'polypeptide(L)'
;MSRTAAPLILLVTFVFLLGAAPAVLASPQPDPVCGACGSSFEEIADEEAIQLNVTQSTATITVHENGSATWVVRNRLAAANATRLADHPDRVESLGQRAAADGWGLPHVYEEGTVTFQGAHLANRTLTIRFRDPDAGTRHLGILVVDYLHSDGIRGGWLSTADRFTIVGPPGTAVVNNPQAPFEGEYSEPESKPTVENRTVTWPGATGDDRWGFYEDVYVAFSDPSTHAYHADAALALATAPIWLDNVMAFVLPAAAVYAGLLVGVSALTWRVRASAIPQDEFALGIVGLGVLGLVIAGFGALDNGPVWVAGPALIYLITGSVAAVRPACLRTLRGCLGVAAASMVGVIGLTVGYGLGDPATEKVILGALYGATFLLPVVIAPAFGLEIARDRQVHAILGGTIAFALAGMVFVPYDSRPWMLVLMLTVGGAIAAAVLSLPLAALTARVSTATESNPESTTDEATAD
;
A
#
# COMPACT_ATOMS: atom_id res chain seq x y z
N MET A 1 8.42 -39.95 12.68
CA MET A 1 7.95 -38.76 11.94
C MET A 1 7.11 -39.23 10.76
N SER A 2 5.85 -38.80 10.67
CA SER A 2 4.94 -39.26 9.62
C SER A 2 5.41 -38.79 8.24
N ARG A 3 5.29 -39.65 7.23
CA ARG A 3 5.67 -39.36 5.83
C ARG A 3 5.02 -38.09 5.25
N THR A 4 4.01 -37.52 5.92
CA THR A 4 3.31 -36.28 5.53
C THR A 4 3.96 -34.99 6.04
N ALA A 5 4.84 -35.03 7.05
CA ALA A 5 5.45 -33.82 7.59
C ALA A 5 6.66 -33.33 6.76
N ALA A 6 7.40 -34.26 6.16
CA ALA A 6 8.57 -33.97 5.33
C ALA A 6 8.28 -33.04 4.14
N PRO A 7 7.23 -33.24 3.31
CA PRO A 7 6.97 -32.36 2.16
C PRO A 7 6.51 -30.96 2.58
N LEU A 8 5.78 -30.82 3.70
CA LEU A 8 5.36 -29.51 4.21
C LEU A 8 6.57 -28.70 4.70
N ILE A 9 7.46 -29.34 5.46
CA ILE A 9 8.70 -28.72 5.91
C ILE A 9 9.55 -28.36 4.69
N LEU A 10 9.72 -29.27 3.73
CA LEU A 10 10.51 -29.00 2.52
C LEU A 10 9.92 -27.86 1.68
N LEU A 11 8.59 -27.77 1.55
CA LEU A 11 7.91 -26.67 0.85
C LEU A 11 8.12 -25.33 1.57
N VAL A 12 7.93 -25.31 2.89
CA VAL A 12 8.16 -24.10 3.70
C VAL A 12 9.62 -23.68 3.63
N THR A 13 10.57 -24.62 3.74
CA THR A 13 12.01 -24.34 3.62
C THR A 13 12.39 -23.90 2.20
N PHE A 14 11.80 -24.48 1.16
CA PHE A 14 12.05 -24.11 -0.23
C PHE A 14 11.48 -22.72 -0.58
N VAL A 15 10.30 -22.38 -0.08
CA VAL A 15 9.72 -21.03 -0.18
C VAL A 15 10.58 -20.02 0.59
N PHE A 16 11.07 -20.38 1.78
CA PHE A 16 12.00 -19.55 2.54
C PHE A 16 13.33 -19.33 1.81
N LEU A 17 13.87 -20.36 1.16
CA LEU A 17 15.14 -20.30 0.42
C LEU A 17 15.01 -19.53 -0.90
N LEU A 18 13.89 -19.64 -1.61
CA LEU A 18 13.61 -18.85 -2.82
C LEU A 18 13.36 -17.37 -2.52
N GLY A 19 12.84 -17.05 -1.34
CA GLY A 19 12.66 -15.68 -0.88
C GLY A 19 13.92 -15.02 -0.29
N ALA A 20 15.02 -15.76 -0.11
CA ALA A 20 16.19 -15.31 0.65
C ALA A 20 17.41 -14.91 -0.21
N ALA A 21 17.23 -14.58 -1.49
CA ALA A 21 18.26 -13.84 -2.22
C ALA A 21 18.02 -12.34 -2.00
N PRO A 22 18.68 -11.69 -1.01
CA PRO A 22 18.64 -10.23 -0.95
C PRO A 22 19.32 -9.75 -2.22
N ALA A 23 18.55 -9.21 -3.16
CA ALA A 23 19.10 -8.22 -4.05
C ALA A 23 19.54 -7.07 -3.13
N VAL A 24 20.84 -6.99 -2.86
CA VAL A 24 21.45 -5.83 -2.20
C VAL A 24 21.35 -4.69 -3.21
N LEU A 25 20.14 -4.13 -3.31
CA LEU A 25 19.89 -2.91 -4.04
C LEU A 25 20.38 -1.80 -3.12
N ALA A 26 21.38 -1.05 -3.59
CA ALA A 26 21.83 0.15 -2.91
C ALA A 26 20.61 1.05 -2.63
N SER A 27 20.58 1.73 -1.49
CA SER A 27 19.51 2.69 -1.17
C SER A 27 19.34 3.64 -2.37
N PRO A 28 18.15 3.70 -2.98
CA PRO A 28 17.87 4.64 -4.05
C PRO A 28 18.30 6.04 -3.62
N GLN A 29 19.07 6.71 -4.47
CA GLN A 29 19.44 8.10 -4.25
C GLN A 29 18.30 9.00 -4.73
N PRO A 30 18.11 10.17 -4.12
CA PRO A 30 17.10 11.13 -4.57
C PRO A 30 17.53 11.79 -5.89
N ASP A 31 16.55 12.15 -6.72
CA ASP A 31 16.78 12.76 -8.03
C ASP A 31 16.48 14.26 -8.06
N PRO A 32 17.26 15.06 -8.80
CA PRO A 32 16.97 16.47 -9.01
C PRO A 32 15.60 16.71 -9.66
N VAL A 33 14.79 17.59 -9.06
CA VAL A 33 13.48 18.00 -9.61
C VAL A 33 13.63 18.76 -10.93
N CYS A 34 14.77 19.42 -11.18
CA CYS A 34 14.99 20.18 -12.40
C CYS A 34 16.44 20.02 -12.87
N GLY A 35 16.63 19.32 -13.99
CA GLY A 35 17.96 19.11 -14.58
C GLY A 35 18.57 20.34 -15.22
N ALA A 36 17.76 21.35 -15.50
CA ALA A 36 18.20 22.63 -16.03
C ALA A 36 18.35 23.74 -14.97
N CYS A 37 18.28 23.41 -13.67
CA CYS A 37 18.29 24.39 -12.58
C CYS A 37 19.57 24.32 -11.75
N GLY A 38 20.01 25.48 -11.27
CA GLY A 38 21.04 25.58 -10.22
C GLY A 38 22.31 24.81 -10.59
N SER A 39 22.79 23.98 -9.65
CA SER A 39 24.01 23.19 -9.85
C SER A 39 23.92 22.17 -10.99
N SER A 40 22.73 21.64 -11.30
CA SER A 40 22.57 20.72 -12.45
C SER A 40 22.86 21.45 -13.77
N PHE A 41 22.48 22.73 -13.86
CA PHE A 41 22.82 23.55 -15.01
C PHE A 41 24.31 23.93 -15.07
N GLU A 42 24.94 24.16 -13.91
CA GLU A 42 26.38 24.43 -13.83
C GLU A 42 27.21 23.24 -14.29
N GLU A 43 26.81 22.02 -13.93
CA GLU A 43 27.45 20.77 -14.36
C GLU A 43 27.43 20.63 -15.88
N ILE A 44 26.26 20.84 -16.51
CA ILE A 44 26.12 20.81 -17.98
C ILE A 44 26.98 21.88 -18.65
N ALA A 45 27.10 23.06 -18.02
CA ALA A 45 27.94 24.12 -18.54
C ALA A 45 29.44 23.79 -18.40
N ASP A 46 29.85 23.14 -17.32
CA ASP A 46 31.24 22.70 -17.12
C ASP A 46 31.65 21.62 -18.13
N GLU A 47 30.73 20.74 -18.53
CA GLU A 47 30.95 19.79 -19.63
C GLU A 47 31.23 20.47 -20.98
N GLU A 48 30.71 21.69 -21.19
CA GLU A 48 31.03 22.56 -22.33
C GLU A 48 32.25 23.47 -22.08
N ALA A 49 33.00 23.23 -21.00
CA ALA A 49 34.10 24.06 -20.52
C ALA A 49 33.70 25.52 -20.23
N ILE A 50 32.45 25.75 -19.82
CA ILE A 50 31.89 27.05 -19.44
C ILE A 50 31.60 27.02 -17.93
N GLN A 51 32.53 27.55 -17.14
CA GLN A 51 32.28 27.73 -15.71
C GLN A 51 31.18 28.78 -15.49
N LEU A 52 30.04 28.33 -14.98
CA LEU A 52 28.91 29.16 -14.59
C LEU A 52 28.75 29.15 -13.06
N ASN A 53 28.13 30.20 -12.54
CA ASN A 53 27.70 30.27 -11.15
C ASN A 53 26.28 30.84 -11.15
N VAL A 54 25.33 30.02 -10.73
CA VAL A 54 23.90 30.29 -10.62
C VAL A 54 23.62 30.75 -9.20
N THR A 55 23.37 32.04 -9.07
CA THR A 55 23.03 32.67 -7.79
C THR A 55 21.58 32.50 -7.38
N GLN A 56 20.70 32.20 -8.34
CA GLN A 56 19.29 31.93 -8.10
C GLN A 56 18.71 31.10 -9.25
N SER A 57 17.83 30.15 -8.96
CA SER A 57 17.17 29.31 -9.96
C SER A 57 15.69 29.13 -9.66
N THR A 58 14.85 29.23 -10.70
CA THR A 58 13.41 28.98 -10.58
C THR A 58 12.91 28.17 -11.77
N ALA A 59 12.02 27.21 -11.52
CA ALA A 59 11.34 26.44 -12.55
C ALA A 59 9.84 26.68 -12.47
N THR A 60 9.23 27.03 -13.59
CA THR A 60 7.78 27.16 -13.72
C THR A 60 7.28 26.25 -14.82
N ILE A 61 6.40 25.33 -14.44
CA ILE A 61 5.74 24.38 -15.32
C ILE A 61 4.32 24.86 -15.55
N THR A 62 3.97 25.15 -16.79
CA THR A 62 2.59 25.46 -17.18
C THR A 62 2.00 24.25 -17.88
N VAL A 63 1.09 23.57 -17.21
CA VAL A 63 0.38 22.39 -17.70
C VAL A 63 -0.79 22.84 -18.57
N HIS A 64 -0.92 22.22 -19.74
CA HIS A 64 -1.94 22.50 -20.75
C HIS A 64 -3.09 21.50 -20.65
N GLU A 65 -4.25 21.87 -21.20
CA GLU A 65 -5.45 21.02 -21.14
C GLU A 65 -5.29 19.65 -21.80
N ASN A 66 -4.36 19.53 -22.76
CA ASN A 66 -4.09 18.30 -23.49
C ASN A 66 -3.11 17.36 -22.77
N GLY A 67 -2.67 17.70 -21.55
CA GLY A 67 -1.68 16.90 -20.81
C GLY A 67 -0.22 17.22 -21.13
N SER A 68 0.07 18.11 -22.08
CA SER A 68 1.45 18.60 -22.28
C SER A 68 1.80 19.71 -21.28
N ALA A 69 3.09 19.99 -21.07
CA ALA A 69 3.53 21.12 -20.26
C ALA A 69 4.58 21.97 -20.97
N THR A 70 4.62 23.26 -20.63
CA THR A 70 5.74 24.14 -20.96
C THR A 70 6.54 24.43 -19.71
N TRP A 71 7.82 24.12 -19.77
CA TRP A 71 8.80 24.43 -18.75
C TRP A 71 9.46 25.75 -19.08
N VAL A 72 9.55 26.63 -18.08
CA VAL A 72 10.31 27.87 -18.13
C VAL A 72 11.24 27.88 -16.94
N VAL A 73 12.52 27.62 -17.21
CA VAL A 73 13.58 27.62 -16.21
C VAL A 73 14.33 28.93 -16.28
N ARG A 74 14.59 29.56 -15.14
CA ARG A 74 15.30 30.83 -15.02
C ARG A 74 16.47 30.67 -14.07
N ASN A 75 17.68 30.77 -14.60
CA ASN A 75 18.93 30.77 -13.84
C ASN A 75 19.52 32.17 -13.84
N ARG A 76 19.61 32.79 -12.68
CA ARG A 76 20.28 34.07 -12.46
C ARG A 76 21.77 33.83 -12.27
N LEU A 77 22.55 34.27 -13.24
CA LEU A 77 24.00 34.08 -13.23
C LEU A 77 24.70 35.19 -12.43
N ALA A 78 25.85 34.84 -11.85
CA ALA A 78 26.80 35.83 -11.35
C ALA A 78 27.18 36.82 -12.48
N ALA A 79 27.41 38.08 -12.12
CA ALA A 79 27.52 39.17 -13.10
C ALA A 79 28.62 38.93 -14.14
N ALA A 80 29.77 38.39 -13.74
CA ALA A 80 30.89 38.11 -14.64
C ALA A 80 30.53 37.02 -15.68
N ASN A 81 29.83 35.96 -15.25
CA ASN A 81 29.41 34.85 -16.10
C ASN A 81 28.34 35.31 -17.10
N ALA A 82 27.39 36.13 -16.65
CA ALA A 82 26.37 36.72 -17.51
C ALA A 82 26.97 37.58 -18.62
N THR A 83 27.94 38.45 -18.32
CA THR A 83 28.61 39.28 -19.34
C THR A 83 29.33 38.43 -20.37
N ARG A 84 30.10 37.42 -19.92
CA ARG A 84 30.81 36.49 -20.83
C ARG A 84 29.86 35.75 -21.76
N LEU A 85 28.70 35.33 -21.25
CA LEU A 85 27.73 34.57 -22.02
C LEU A 85 26.91 35.47 -22.97
N ALA A 86 26.68 36.73 -22.61
CA ALA A 86 25.97 37.70 -23.44
C ALA A 86 26.69 38.01 -24.78
N ASP A 87 28.02 37.91 -24.80
CA ASP A 87 28.82 38.11 -26.02
C ASP A 87 28.72 36.92 -27.01
N HIS A 88 28.10 35.81 -26.60
CA HIS A 88 28.03 34.56 -27.36
C HIS A 88 26.60 33.97 -27.38
N PRO A 89 25.66 34.56 -28.14
CA PRO A 89 24.26 34.10 -28.17
C PRO A 89 24.11 32.65 -28.64
N ASP A 90 24.95 32.17 -29.56
CA ASP A 90 24.90 30.77 -30.00
C ASP A 90 25.20 29.78 -28.87
N ARG A 91 26.03 30.19 -27.89
CA ARG A 91 26.32 29.37 -26.69
C ARG A 91 25.15 29.35 -25.72
N VAL A 92 24.38 30.44 -25.64
CA VAL A 92 23.14 30.48 -24.84
C VAL A 92 22.15 29.44 -25.35
N GLU A 93 21.94 29.40 -26.67
CA GLU A 93 21.01 28.46 -27.29
C GLU A 93 21.49 27.01 -27.12
N SER A 94 22.77 26.74 -27.40
CA SER A 94 23.37 25.41 -27.26
C SER A 94 23.30 24.88 -25.82
N LEU A 95 23.65 25.70 -24.82
CA LEU A 95 23.54 25.32 -23.41
C LEU A 95 22.09 25.07 -23.00
N GLY A 96 21.16 25.91 -23.46
CA GLY A 96 19.74 25.73 -23.18
C GLY A 96 19.18 24.43 -23.77
N GLN A 97 19.60 24.09 -25.00
CA GLN A 97 19.20 22.85 -25.66
C GLN A 97 19.73 21.62 -24.93
N ARG A 98 21.03 21.62 -24.56
CA ARG A 98 21.63 20.55 -23.77
C ARG A 98 21.01 20.43 -22.38
N ALA A 99 20.78 21.54 -21.69
CA ALA A 99 20.13 21.53 -20.39
C ALA A 99 18.71 20.95 -20.42
N ALA A 100 17.99 21.15 -21.52
CA ALA A 100 16.67 20.55 -21.71
C ALA A 100 16.74 19.05 -22.06
N ALA A 101 17.72 18.63 -22.84
CA ALA A 101 17.81 17.26 -23.37
C ALA A 101 18.60 16.28 -22.48
N ASP A 102 19.73 16.75 -21.95
CA ASP A 102 20.72 15.94 -21.23
C ASP A 102 20.70 16.20 -19.71
N GLY A 103 19.89 17.16 -19.25
CA GLY A 103 19.83 17.55 -17.85
C GLY A 103 19.37 16.40 -16.97
N TRP A 104 20.14 16.10 -15.93
CA TRP A 104 19.75 15.10 -14.95
C TRP A 104 18.62 15.69 -14.09
N GLY A 105 17.37 15.26 -14.33
CA GLY A 105 16.17 15.73 -13.65
C GLY A 105 14.90 15.61 -14.50
N LEU A 106 13.76 16.05 -13.96
CA LEU A 106 12.49 16.03 -14.69
C LEU A 106 12.55 16.89 -15.97
N PRO A 107 11.76 16.57 -17.01
CA PRO A 107 10.61 15.64 -17.02
C PRO A 107 10.92 14.15 -17.26
N HIS A 108 12.12 13.79 -17.72
CA HIS A 108 12.41 12.42 -18.16
C HIS A 108 13.69 11.88 -17.52
N VAL A 109 13.68 11.71 -16.20
CA VAL A 109 14.85 11.12 -15.49
C VAL A 109 15.04 9.64 -15.87
N TYR A 110 13.96 8.93 -16.24
CA TYR A 110 13.97 7.46 -16.35
C TYR A 110 13.18 6.86 -17.51
N GLU A 111 12.34 7.65 -18.17
CA GLU A 111 11.59 7.19 -19.33
C GLU A 111 12.23 7.74 -20.60
N GLU A 112 12.14 6.97 -21.70
CA GLU A 112 12.49 7.45 -23.02
C GLU A 112 11.47 8.50 -23.47
N GLY A 113 11.60 9.72 -22.94
CA GLY A 113 10.79 10.87 -23.32
C GLY A 113 11.61 11.89 -24.07
N THR A 114 10.99 12.59 -25.02
CA THR A 114 11.64 13.66 -25.77
C THR A 114 10.96 14.99 -25.46
N VAL A 115 11.71 15.90 -24.84
CA VAL A 115 11.30 17.29 -24.76
C VAL A 115 11.58 18.02 -26.07
N THR A 116 10.72 18.98 -26.40
CA THR A 116 10.95 19.90 -27.52
C THR A 116 11.51 21.20 -27.00
N PHE A 117 12.79 21.46 -27.22
CA PHE A 117 13.40 22.74 -26.92
C PHE A 117 12.75 23.86 -27.74
N GLN A 118 12.43 25.00 -27.09
CA GLN A 118 11.75 26.14 -27.71
C GLN A 118 12.62 27.39 -27.79
N GLY A 119 13.78 27.39 -27.13
CA GLY A 119 14.75 28.48 -27.16
C GLY A 119 15.28 28.85 -25.79
N ALA A 120 16.42 29.53 -25.78
CA ALA A 120 17.03 30.11 -24.60
C ALA A 120 17.35 31.59 -24.82
N HIS A 121 17.22 32.40 -23.78
CA HIS A 121 17.56 33.82 -23.85
C HIS A 121 18.19 34.31 -22.56
N LEU A 122 19.23 35.12 -22.69
CA LEU A 122 19.88 35.77 -21.57
C LEU A 122 19.47 37.24 -21.52
N ALA A 123 18.81 37.66 -20.44
CA ALA A 123 18.42 39.04 -20.23
C ALA A 123 18.62 39.44 -18.76
N ASN A 124 19.23 40.59 -18.50
CA ASN A 124 19.44 41.12 -17.14
C ASN A 124 20.13 40.13 -16.17
N ARG A 125 21.08 39.34 -16.68
CA ARG A 125 21.78 38.24 -15.99
C ARG A 125 20.94 36.98 -15.71
N THR A 126 19.71 36.93 -16.20
CA THR A 126 18.85 35.76 -16.09
C THR A 126 18.83 35.02 -17.42
N LEU A 127 19.40 33.82 -17.44
CA LEU A 127 19.24 32.87 -18.51
C LEU A 127 17.89 32.19 -18.36
N THR A 128 17.03 32.32 -19.35
CA THR A 128 15.72 31.66 -19.38
C THR A 128 15.73 30.58 -20.46
N ILE A 129 15.47 29.35 -20.06
CA ILE A 129 15.40 28.17 -20.92
C ILE A 129 13.94 27.76 -21.02
N ARG A 130 13.45 27.54 -22.24
CA ARG A 130 12.07 27.12 -22.48
C ARG A 130 12.04 25.84 -23.28
N PHE A 131 11.30 24.86 -22.79
CA PHE A 131 11.06 23.61 -23.51
C PHE A 131 9.65 23.11 -23.24
N ARG A 132 9.17 22.21 -24.10
CA ARG A 132 7.85 21.58 -24.01
C ARG A 132 8.02 20.10 -23.76
N ASP A 133 7.31 19.62 -22.75
CA ASP A 133 7.09 18.20 -22.54
C ASP A 133 5.72 17.83 -23.14
N PRO A 134 5.65 16.89 -24.10
CA PRO A 134 4.38 16.45 -24.65
C PRO A 134 3.51 15.65 -23.66
N ASP A 135 4.10 15.07 -22.60
CA ASP A 135 3.45 14.07 -21.74
C ASP A 135 3.65 14.38 -20.25
N ALA A 136 3.07 15.49 -19.80
CA ALA A 136 3.17 15.97 -18.43
C ALA A 136 2.07 15.42 -17.50
N GLY A 137 1.04 14.78 -18.04
CA GLY A 137 -0.07 14.28 -17.25
C GLY A 137 -1.22 13.70 -18.06
N THR A 138 -1.92 12.76 -17.44
CA THR A 138 -3.00 11.98 -18.06
C THR A 138 -4.35 12.32 -17.44
N ARG A 139 -5.42 12.25 -18.25
CA ARG A 139 -6.79 12.48 -17.77
C ARG A 139 -7.45 11.20 -17.28
N HIS A 140 -7.91 11.22 -16.03
CA HIS A 140 -8.73 10.16 -15.43
C HIS A 140 -10.05 10.78 -14.96
N LEU A 141 -11.18 10.26 -15.44
CA LEU A 141 -12.52 10.77 -15.13
C LEU A 141 -12.68 12.29 -15.37
N GLY A 142 -11.99 12.83 -16.39
CA GLY A 142 -12.00 14.25 -16.73
C GLY A 142 -11.03 15.11 -15.91
N ILE A 143 -10.42 14.57 -14.86
CA ILE A 143 -9.41 15.23 -14.02
C ILE A 143 -8.04 15.01 -14.63
N LEU A 144 -7.25 16.07 -14.79
CA LEU A 144 -5.88 15.98 -15.29
C LEU A 144 -4.92 15.70 -14.13
N VAL A 145 -4.27 14.54 -14.13
CA VAL A 145 -3.34 14.11 -13.09
C VAL A 145 -1.91 14.27 -13.63
N VAL A 146 -1.11 15.06 -12.93
CA VAL A 146 0.32 15.31 -13.21
C VAL A 146 1.13 14.54 -12.17
N ASP A 147 2.11 13.78 -12.66
CA ASP A 147 2.85 12.76 -11.91
C ASP A 147 4.37 13.01 -11.89
N TYR A 148 4.82 14.20 -12.29
CA TYR A 148 6.24 14.58 -12.25
C TYR A 148 6.94 14.28 -10.92
N LEU A 149 6.26 14.45 -9.80
CA LEU A 149 6.82 14.21 -8.46
C LEU A 149 6.40 12.85 -7.89
N HIS A 150 5.99 11.91 -8.74
CA HIS A 150 5.63 10.55 -8.37
C HIS A 150 6.63 9.56 -8.98
N SER A 151 7.27 8.75 -8.14
CA SER A 151 8.35 7.84 -8.53
C SER A 151 7.97 6.36 -8.42
N ASP A 152 6.67 6.06 -8.36
CA ASP A 152 6.11 4.74 -8.05
C ASP A 152 6.67 4.15 -6.74
N GLY A 153 7.14 4.97 -5.80
CA GLY A 153 7.81 4.57 -4.56
C GLY A 153 9.09 3.75 -4.74
N ILE A 154 9.67 3.71 -5.95
CA ILE A 154 10.91 2.98 -6.22
C ILE A 154 12.12 3.80 -5.74
N ARG A 155 11.98 5.11 -5.54
CA ARG A 155 13.13 6.02 -5.47
C ARG A 155 13.28 6.72 -4.13
N GLY A 156 14.49 7.25 -3.93
CA GLY A 156 14.93 7.83 -2.67
C GLY A 156 14.44 9.25 -2.49
N GLY A 157 13.37 9.68 -3.18
CA GLY A 157 12.86 11.05 -3.14
C GLY A 157 13.42 11.97 -4.23
N TRP A 158 13.21 13.26 -4.01
CA TRP A 158 13.44 14.35 -4.94
C TRP A 158 14.34 15.42 -4.31
N LEU A 159 15.41 15.81 -4.98
CA LEU A 159 16.28 16.93 -4.63
C LEU A 159 15.76 18.22 -5.25
N SER A 160 15.46 19.22 -4.43
CA SER A 160 15.12 20.55 -4.92
C SER A 160 16.39 21.28 -5.40
N THR A 161 16.67 21.20 -6.70
CA THR A 161 17.78 21.92 -7.38
C THR A 161 17.41 23.34 -7.80
N ALA A 162 16.17 23.74 -7.52
CA ALA A 162 15.66 25.08 -7.78
C ALA A 162 15.33 25.79 -6.47
N ASP A 163 15.59 27.09 -6.35
CA ASP A 163 15.16 27.89 -5.18
C ASP A 163 13.62 28.02 -5.12
N ARG A 164 12.96 27.75 -6.25
CA ARG A 164 11.52 27.70 -6.35
C ARG A 164 11.09 26.82 -7.51
N PHE A 165 10.23 25.87 -7.22
CA PHE A 165 9.62 24.99 -8.20
C PHE A 165 8.10 25.19 -8.19
N THR A 166 7.51 25.49 -9.35
CA THR A 166 6.08 25.84 -9.43
C THR A 166 5.41 25.07 -10.56
N ILE A 167 4.29 24.40 -10.25
CA ILE A 167 3.39 23.78 -11.21
C ILE A 167 2.12 24.63 -11.30
N VAL A 168 1.75 25.00 -12.52
CA VAL A 168 0.56 25.81 -12.82
C VAL A 168 -0.36 25.01 -13.74
N GLY A 169 -1.57 24.72 -13.28
CA GLY A 169 -2.59 24.01 -14.03
C GLY A 169 -3.21 24.83 -15.16
N PRO A 170 -4.04 24.20 -16.02
CA PRO A 170 -4.71 24.87 -17.13
C PRO A 170 -5.62 26.02 -16.67
N PRO A 171 -5.90 27.02 -17.54
CA PRO A 171 -6.86 28.08 -17.24
C PRO A 171 -8.23 27.51 -16.83
N GLY A 172 -8.89 28.14 -15.85
CA GLY A 172 -10.22 27.70 -15.38
C GLY A 172 -10.22 26.48 -14.46
N THR A 173 -9.06 25.87 -14.19
CA THR A 173 -8.93 24.76 -13.23
C THR A 173 -8.49 25.26 -11.86
N ALA A 174 -8.59 24.38 -10.86
CA ALA A 174 -7.94 24.47 -9.56
C ALA A 174 -7.27 23.13 -9.22
N VAL A 175 -6.37 23.12 -8.24
CA VAL A 175 -5.83 21.92 -7.64
C VAL A 175 -6.96 21.29 -6.79
N VAL A 176 -7.34 20.05 -7.12
CA VAL A 176 -8.51 19.38 -6.52
C VAL A 176 -8.13 18.24 -5.56
N ASN A 177 -6.86 17.86 -5.51
CA ASN A 177 -6.31 16.97 -4.49
C ASN A 177 -5.54 17.77 -3.41
N ASN A 178 -5.03 17.08 -2.39
CA ASN A 178 -4.19 17.68 -1.36
C ASN A 178 -2.71 17.28 -1.52
N PRO A 179 -1.91 18.01 -2.33
CA PRO A 179 -0.48 17.73 -2.49
C PRO A 179 0.34 18.07 -1.24
N GLN A 180 -0.28 18.67 -0.22
CA GLN A 180 0.38 18.97 1.06
C GLN A 180 0.30 17.80 2.05
N ALA A 181 -0.63 16.87 1.87
CA ALA A 181 -0.90 15.78 2.82
C ALA A 181 0.33 14.91 3.16
N PRO A 182 1.21 14.56 2.19
CA PRO A 182 2.41 13.78 2.51
C PRO A 182 3.39 14.52 3.43
N PHE A 183 3.33 15.85 3.47
CA PHE A 183 4.23 16.70 4.27
C PHE A 183 3.70 17.02 5.67
N GLU A 184 2.65 16.33 6.12
CA GLU A 184 2.07 16.52 7.46
C GLU A 184 2.61 15.49 8.49
N GLY A 185 3.59 14.68 8.08
CA GLY A 185 4.24 13.69 8.93
C GLY A 185 5.23 14.30 9.93
N GLU A 186 5.51 13.56 11.00
CA GLU A 186 6.48 13.96 12.05
C GLU A 186 7.89 14.22 11.51
N TYR A 187 8.25 13.56 10.41
CA TYR A 187 9.56 13.68 9.76
C TYR A 187 9.60 14.71 8.63
N SER A 188 8.48 15.37 8.34
CA SER A 188 8.41 16.38 7.29
C SER A 188 8.84 17.73 7.85
N GLU A 189 9.88 18.31 7.27
CA GLU A 189 10.31 19.65 7.66
C GLU A 189 9.26 20.67 7.21
N PRO A 190 8.76 21.56 8.08
CA PRO A 190 7.71 22.51 7.73
C PRO A 190 8.06 23.39 6.53
N GLU A 191 9.35 23.63 6.33
CA GLU A 191 9.91 24.43 5.25
C GLU A 191 9.85 23.74 3.89
N SER A 192 9.60 22.42 3.83
CA SER A 192 9.44 21.66 2.59
C SER A 192 8.01 21.63 2.06
N LYS A 193 7.03 22.10 2.86
CA LYS A 193 5.61 22.02 2.54
C LYS A 193 5.28 22.90 1.33
N PRO A 194 4.67 22.35 0.25
CA PRO A 194 4.26 23.17 -0.87
C PRO A 194 3.15 24.13 -0.49
N THR A 195 3.10 25.30 -1.11
CA THR A 195 1.94 26.20 -1.04
C THR A 195 1.00 25.92 -2.21
N VAL A 196 -0.30 25.84 -1.92
CA VAL A 196 -1.34 25.62 -2.93
C VAL A 196 -2.21 26.87 -3.02
N GLU A 197 -2.22 27.49 -4.20
CA GLU A 197 -2.99 28.69 -4.50
C GLU A 197 -3.79 28.48 -5.80
N ASN A 198 -5.08 28.15 -5.67
CA ASN A 198 -5.98 27.91 -6.80
C ASN A 198 -5.42 26.83 -7.75
N ARG A 199 -4.88 27.21 -8.92
CA ARG A 199 -4.29 26.30 -9.92
C ARG A 199 -2.77 26.17 -9.81
N THR A 200 -2.18 26.71 -8.76
CA THR A 200 -0.72 26.80 -8.62
C THR A 200 -0.27 26.03 -7.40
N VAL A 201 0.72 25.16 -7.56
CA VAL A 201 1.44 24.53 -6.45
C VAL A 201 2.88 24.98 -6.52
N THR A 202 3.42 25.49 -5.40
CA THR A 202 4.80 25.97 -5.32
C THR A 202 5.53 25.29 -4.19
N TRP A 203 6.63 24.63 -4.52
CA TRP A 203 7.59 24.13 -3.55
C TRP A 203 8.67 25.19 -3.33
N PRO A 204 8.94 25.54 -2.07
CA PRO A 204 10.13 26.31 -1.73
C PRO A 204 11.38 25.48 -2.06
N GLY A 205 12.43 26.15 -2.49
CA GLY A 205 13.73 25.54 -2.68
C GLY A 205 14.61 25.63 -1.46
N ALA A 206 15.71 24.90 -1.53
CA ALA A 206 16.85 25.02 -0.65
C ALA A 206 17.38 26.46 -0.59
N THR A 207 17.48 27.09 0.59
CA THR A 207 18.27 28.33 0.73
C THR A 207 19.70 27.98 1.15
N GLY A 208 20.68 28.12 0.25
CA GLY A 208 22.09 27.86 0.52
C GLY A 208 22.66 26.62 -0.19
N ASP A 209 23.83 26.13 0.23
CA ASP A 209 24.49 24.92 -0.32
C ASP A 209 23.84 23.61 0.17
N ASP A 210 22.96 23.68 1.16
CA ASP A 210 22.24 22.51 1.67
C ASP A 210 21.17 22.11 0.66
N ARG A 211 21.37 21.01 -0.07
CA ARG A 211 20.35 20.44 -0.95
C ARG A 211 19.24 19.80 -0.11
N TRP A 212 18.01 20.24 -0.27
CA TRP A 212 16.86 19.66 0.45
C TRP A 212 16.26 18.57 -0.42
N GLY A 213 16.16 17.38 0.16
CA GLY A 213 15.44 16.25 -0.42
C GLY A 213 14.05 16.14 0.20
N PHE A 214 13.01 15.94 -0.59
CA PHE A 214 11.73 15.44 -0.07
C PHE A 214 11.49 14.02 -0.58
N TYR A 215 11.12 13.13 0.32
CA TYR A 215 10.97 11.69 0.05
C TYR A 215 9.54 11.31 -0.34
N GLU A 216 8.66 12.30 -0.43
CA GLU A 216 7.24 12.10 -0.67
C GLU A 216 6.94 12.05 -2.16
N ASP A 217 6.14 11.06 -2.55
CA ASP A 217 5.59 10.94 -3.88
C ASP A 217 4.28 11.74 -3.99
N VAL A 218 4.21 12.65 -4.96
CA VAL A 218 3.13 13.63 -5.05
C VAL A 218 2.52 13.68 -6.45
N TYR A 219 1.21 13.46 -6.51
CA TYR A 219 0.40 13.83 -7.67
C TYR A 219 -0.12 15.26 -7.52
N VAL A 220 -0.27 15.96 -8.65
CA VAL A 220 -1.03 17.22 -8.71
C VAL A 220 -2.20 17.04 -9.67
N ALA A 221 -3.41 17.13 -9.14
CA ALA A 221 -4.63 16.93 -9.90
C ALA A 221 -5.34 18.27 -10.18
N PHE A 222 -5.62 18.55 -11.45
CA PHE A 222 -6.30 19.75 -11.91
C PHE A 222 -7.70 19.45 -12.47
N SER A 223 -8.72 20.16 -11.98
CA SER A 223 -10.09 20.08 -12.49
C SER A 223 -10.86 21.37 -12.18
N ASP A 224 -12.14 21.43 -12.53
CA ASP A 224 -13.04 22.53 -12.14
C ASP A 224 -13.04 22.72 -10.61
N PRO A 225 -13.01 23.96 -10.08
CA PRO A 225 -13.01 24.22 -8.63
C PRO A 225 -14.21 23.65 -7.87
N SER A 226 -15.32 23.35 -8.55
CA SER A 226 -16.50 22.70 -7.98
C SER A 226 -16.39 21.17 -7.89
N THR A 227 -15.28 20.58 -8.35
CA THR A 227 -15.04 19.14 -8.29
C THR A 227 -15.02 18.67 -6.84
N HIS A 228 -15.85 17.67 -6.53
CA HIS A 228 -15.86 17.08 -5.20
C HIS A 228 -14.63 16.19 -4.94
N ALA A 229 -14.19 16.16 -3.68
CA ALA A 229 -13.02 15.39 -3.24
C ALA A 229 -13.08 13.91 -3.66
N TYR A 230 -14.22 13.23 -3.49
CA TYR A 230 -14.39 11.82 -3.89
C TYR A 230 -14.22 11.58 -5.39
N HIS A 231 -14.45 12.59 -6.24
CA HIS A 231 -14.18 12.48 -7.67
C HIS A 231 -12.68 12.58 -7.96
N ALA A 232 -11.98 13.48 -7.27
CA ALA A 232 -10.52 13.58 -7.31
C ALA A 232 -9.85 12.29 -6.80
N ASP A 233 -10.34 11.73 -5.68
CA ASP A 233 -9.85 10.47 -5.13
C ASP A 233 -10.04 9.31 -6.11
N ALA A 234 -11.19 9.24 -6.80
CA ALA A 234 -11.44 8.22 -7.81
C ALA A 234 -10.51 8.35 -9.03
N ALA A 235 -10.20 9.57 -9.47
CA ALA A 235 -9.25 9.80 -10.55
C ALA A 235 -7.82 9.41 -10.15
N LEU A 236 -7.39 9.76 -8.94
CA LEU A 236 -6.09 9.36 -8.39
C LEU A 236 -6.00 7.84 -8.17
N ALA A 237 -7.08 7.21 -7.73
CA ALA A 237 -7.16 5.76 -7.61
C ALA A 237 -6.99 5.06 -8.97
N LEU A 238 -7.51 5.65 -10.06
CA LEU A 238 -7.30 5.12 -11.41
C LEU A 238 -5.87 5.35 -11.93
N ALA A 239 -5.26 6.50 -11.58
CA ALA A 239 -3.86 6.78 -11.91
C ALA A 239 -2.90 5.79 -11.21
N THR A 240 -3.21 5.43 -9.97
CA THR A 240 -2.41 4.50 -9.15
C THR A 240 -2.78 3.02 -9.33
N ALA A 241 -3.92 2.71 -9.97
CA ALA A 241 -4.39 1.34 -10.15
C ALA A 241 -3.38 0.38 -10.81
N PRO A 242 -2.59 0.78 -11.83
CA PRO A 242 -1.56 -0.09 -12.40
C PRO A 242 -0.49 -0.49 -11.38
N ILE A 243 -0.01 0.47 -10.58
CA ILE A 243 0.99 0.24 -9.53
C ILE A 243 0.44 -0.72 -8.47
N TRP A 244 -0.77 -0.45 -7.99
CA TRP A 244 -1.45 -1.32 -7.04
C TRP A 244 -1.64 -2.74 -7.59
N LEU A 245 -2.02 -2.88 -8.87
CA LEU A 245 -2.21 -4.18 -9.50
C LEU A 245 -0.89 -4.95 -9.61
N ASP A 246 0.19 -4.27 -10.02
CA ASP A 246 1.54 -4.84 -10.05
C ASP A 246 1.95 -5.34 -8.67
N ASN A 247 1.69 -4.55 -7.62
CA ASN A 247 1.98 -4.96 -6.26
C ASN A 247 1.10 -6.12 -5.78
N VAL A 248 -0.18 -6.17 -6.14
CA VAL A 248 -1.05 -7.33 -5.85
C VAL A 248 -0.49 -8.58 -6.51
N MET A 249 -0.06 -8.49 -7.76
CA MET A 249 0.56 -9.60 -8.48
C MET A 249 1.89 -10.03 -7.85
N ALA A 250 2.72 -9.07 -7.43
CA ALA A 250 4.05 -9.32 -6.88
C ALA A 250 4.03 -9.83 -5.43
N PHE A 251 3.09 -9.39 -4.60
CA PHE A 251 3.11 -9.64 -3.15
C PHE A 251 1.93 -10.48 -2.66
N VAL A 252 0.72 -10.23 -3.15
CA VAL A 252 -0.48 -10.94 -2.66
C VAL A 252 -0.62 -12.30 -3.29
N LEU A 253 -0.44 -12.43 -4.61
CA LEU A 253 -0.62 -13.72 -5.29
C LEU A 253 0.37 -14.80 -4.79
N PRO A 254 1.68 -14.52 -4.60
CA PRO A 254 2.60 -15.50 -4.04
C PRO A 254 2.23 -15.90 -2.61
N ALA A 255 1.89 -14.92 -1.75
CA ALA A 255 1.46 -15.20 -0.38
C ALA A 255 0.15 -16.00 -0.33
N ALA A 256 -0.80 -15.71 -1.23
CA ALA A 256 -2.05 -16.46 -1.37
C ALA A 256 -1.81 -17.90 -1.84
N ALA A 257 -0.85 -18.13 -2.75
CA ALA A 257 -0.45 -19.47 -3.16
C ALA A 257 0.18 -20.26 -1.99
N VAL A 258 1.04 -19.62 -1.19
CA VAL A 258 1.59 -20.22 0.06
C VAL A 258 0.45 -20.55 1.02
N TYR A 259 -0.48 -19.61 1.24
CA TYR A 259 -1.65 -19.81 2.09
C TYR A 259 -2.50 -21.01 1.61
N ALA A 260 -2.79 -21.11 0.32
CA ALA A 260 -3.52 -22.23 -0.28
C ALA A 260 -2.81 -23.57 -0.01
N GLY A 261 -1.48 -23.62 -0.15
CA GLY A 261 -0.67 -24.80 0.19
C GLY A 261 -0.75 -25.16 1.68
N LEU A 262 -0.71 -24.17 2.57
CA LEU A 262 -0.89 -24.37 4.01
C LEU A 262 -2.30 -24.88 4.34
N LEU A 263 -3.34 -24.39 3.65
CA LEU A 263 -4.71 -24.85 3.84
C LEU A 263 -4.89 -26.33 3.51
N VAL A 264 -4.11 -26.91 2.59
CA VAL A 264 -4.09 -28.37 2.37
C VAL A 264 -3.65 -29.10 3.64
N GLY A 265 -2.62 -28.60 4.32
CA GLY A 265 -2.15 -29.11 5.60
C GLY A 265 -3.18 -28.94 6.71
N VAL A 266 -3.83 -27.79 6.78
CA VAL A 266 -4.94 -27.51 7.70
C VAL A 266 -6.08 -28.51 7.46
N SER A 267 -6.51 -28.72 6.20
CA SER A 267 -7.54 -29.70 5.85
C SER A 267 -7.17 -31.10 6.36
N ALA A 268 -5.95 -31.56 6.08
CA ALA A 268 -5.49 -32.89 6.51
C ALA A 268 -5.49 -33.05 8.04
N LEU A 269 -5.13 -31.99 8.78
CA LEU A 269 -5.14 -32.01 10.23
C LEU A 269 -6.56 -31.91 10.80
N THR A 270 -7.43 -31.08 10.22
CA THR A 270 -8.86 -31.01 10.54
C THR A 270 -9.52 -32.38 10.37
N TRP A 271 -9.21 -33.10 9.28
CA TRP A 271 -9.66 -34.48 9.07
C TRP A 271 -9.22 -35.44 10.18
N ARG A 272 -7.96 -35.33 10.64
CA ARG A 272 -7.46 -36.17 11.74
C ARG A 272 -8.13 -35.83 13.07
N VAL A 273 -8.32 -34.54 13.37
CA VAL A 273 -8.95 -34.11 14.62
C VAL A 273 -10.44 -34.49 14.64
N ARG A 274 -11.12 -34.45 13.49
CA ARG A 274 -12.49 -34.95 13.32
C ARG A 274 -12.65 -36.40 13.81
N ALA A 275 -11.63 -37.24 13.63
CA ALA A 275 -11.64 -38.64 14.05
C ALA A 275 -11.24 -38.87 15.53
N SER A 276 -10.88 -37.81 16.28
CA SER A 276 -10.44 -37.95 17.68
C SER A 276 -11.61 -38.15 18.64
N ALA A 277 -11.37 -38.87 19.75
CA ALA A 277 -12.39 -39.22 20.73
C ALA A 277 -12.78 -38.08 21.71
N ILE A 278 -12.20 -36.89 21.60
CA ILE A 278 -12.47 -35.77 22.52
C ILE A 278 -13.92 -35.30 22.37
N PRO A 279 -14.72 -35.18 23.44
CA PRO A 279 -16.08 -34.64 23.35
C PRO A 279 -16.13 -33.24 22.71
N GLN A 280 -17.18 -32.97 21.93
CA GLN A 280 -17.34 -31.69 21.24
C GLN A 280 -17.35 -30.51 22.23
N ASP A 281 -18.03 -30.67 23.36
CA ASP A 281 -18.21 -29.61 24.34
C ASP A 281 -16.89 -29.25 25.03
N GLU A 282 -16.07 -30.25 25.35
CA GLU A 282 -14.71 -30.03 25.88
C GLU A 282 -13.84 -29.29 24.87
N PHE A 283 -13.91 -29.64 23.58
CA PHE A 283 -13.16 -28.95 22.55
C PHE A 283 -13.62 -27.50 22.37
N ALA A 284 -14.94 -27.25 22.37
CA ALA A 284 -15.51 -25.90 22.28
C ALA A 284 -15.11 -25.03 23.49
N LEU A 285 -15.16 -25.58 24.71
CA LEU A 285 -14.69 -24.90 25.92
C LEU A 285 -13.19 -24.61 25.87
N GLY A 286 -12.38 -25.50 25.29
CA GLY A 286 -10.96 -25.23 25.05
C GLY A 286 -10.73 -24.02 24.14
N ILE A 287 -11.50 -23.88 23.06
CA ILE A 287 -11.43 -22.70 22.17
C ILE A 287 -11.87 -21.42 22.89
N VAL A 288 -12.92 -21.48 23.71
CA VAL A 288 -13.33 -20.37 24.59
C VAL A 288 -12.19 -19.98 25.54
N GLY A 289 -11.55 -20.96 26.19
CA GLY A 289 -10.43 -20.75 27.09
C GLY A 289 -9.25 -20.05 26.40
N LEU A 290 -8.92 -20.44 25.17
CA LEU A 290 -7.90 -19.75 24.36
C LEU A 290 -8.29 -18.30 24.05
N GLY A 291 -9.56 -18.05 23.73
CA GLY A 291 -10.07 -16.70 23.51
C GLY A 291 -9.99 -15.82 24.76
N VAL A 292 -10.41 -16.34 25.93
CA VAL A 292 -10.30 -15.62 27.21
C VAL A 292 -8.83 -15.34 27.56
N LEU A 293 -7.96 -16.34 27.44
CA LEU A 293 -6.53 -16.17 27.71
C LEU A 293 -5.91 -15.11 26.80
N GLY A 294 -6.22 -15.13 25.50
CA GLY A 294 -5.73 -14.13 24.55
C GLY A 294 -6.20 -12.72 24.87
N LEU A 295 -7.46 -12.54 25.32
CA LEU A 295 -7.96 -11.24 25.77
C LEU A 295 -7.30 -10.76 27.06
N VAL A 296 -6.99 -11.66 27.99
CA VAL A 296 -6.21 -11.32 29.20
C VAL A 296 -4.81 -10.85 28.82
N ILE A 297 -4.13 -11.57 27.92
CA ILE A 297 -2.80 -11.16 27.40
C ILE A 297 -2.90 -9.79 26.70
N ALA A 298 -3.92 -9.57 25.87
CA ALA A 298 -4.16 -8.28 25.23
C ALA A 298 -4.39 -7.15 26.25
N GLY A 299 -5.14 -7.42 27.32
CA GLY A 299 -5.40 -6.47 28.40
C GLY A 299 -4.13 -6.08 29.15
N PHE A 300 -3.26 -7.04 29.46
CA PHE A 300 -1.93 -6.74 30.03
C PHE A 300 -1.06 -5.97 29.03
N GLY A 301 -1.09 -6.34 27.75
CA GLY A 301 -0.42 -5.59 26.69
C GLY A 301 -0.87 -4.13 26.64
N ALA A 302 -2.17 -3.88 26.67
CA ALA A 302 -2.72 -2.52 26.69
C ALA A 302 -2.24 -1.69 27.89
N LEU A 303 -2.05 -2.31 29.07
CA LEU A 303 -1.58 -1.62 30.27
C LEU A 303 -0.09 -1.22 30.21
N ASP A 304 0.72 -1.94 29.43
CA ASP A 304 2.18 -1.75 29.34
C ASP A 304 2.62 -1.22 27.96
N ASN A 305 1.70 -0.69 27.16
CA ASN A 305 1.94 -0.33 25.75
C ASN A 305 2.53 -1.48 24.91
N GLY A 306 2.25 -2.72 25.31
CA GLY A 306 2.63 -3.95 24.65
C GLY A 306 1.68 -4.33 23.49
N PRO A 307 1.94 -5.48 22.85
CA PRO A 307 1.23 -5.90 21.64
C PRO A 307 -0.24 -6.25 21.90
N VAL A 308 -1.16 -5.35 21.51
CA VAL A 308 -2.62 -5.57 21.57
C VAL A 308 -3.17 -6.35 20.37
N TRP A 309 -2.34 -6.68 19.37
CA TRP A 309 -2.78 -7.36 18.14
C TRP A 309 -3.39 -8.75 18.36
N VAL A 310 -3.11 -9.39 19.50
CA VAL A 310 -3.72 -10.68 19.89
C VAL A 310 -5.21 -10.58 20.25
N ALA A 311 -5.71 -9.37 20.55
CA ALA A 311 -7.10 -9.16 20.99
C ALA A 311 -8.12 -9.58 19.91
N GLY A 312 -7.83 -9.30 18.65
CA GLY A 312 -8.68 -9.63 17.52
C GLY A 312 -8.90 -11.15 17.35
N PRO A 313 -7.83 -11.94 17.14
CA PRO A 313 -7.91 -13.40 17.13
C PRO A 313 -8.58 -13.98 18.39
N ALA A 314 -8.24 -13.46 19.56
CA ALA A 314 -8.81 -13.91 20.83
C ALA A 314 -10.33 -13.74 20.89
N LEU A 315 -10.85 -12.60 20.41
CA LEU A 315 -12.28 -12.34 20.35
C LEU A 315 -12.99 -13.26 19.34
N ILE A 316 -12.36 -13.55 18.19
CA ILE A 316 -12.89 -14.50 17.20
C ILE A 316 -13.02 -15.90 17.82
N TYR A 317 -12.01 -16.33 18.58
CA TYR A 317 -12.01 -17.61 19.28
C TYR A 317 -13.11 -17.66 20.34
N LEU A 318 -13.23 -16.60 21.15
CA LEU A 318 -14.26 -16.49 22.19
C LEU A 318 -15.67 -16.60 21.58
N ILE A 319 -15.96 -15.83 20.53
CA ILE A 319 -17.28 -15.83 19.87
C ILE A 319 -17.57 -17.18 19.23
N THR A 320 -16.64 -17.71 18.43
CA THR A 320 -16.84 -18.97 17.70
C THR A 320 -16.98 -20.15 18.65
N GLY A 321 -16.12 -20.24 19.66
CA GLY A 321 -16.17 -21.28 20.70
C GLY A 321 -17.48 -21.21 21.51
N SER A 322 -17.91 -20.00 21.89
CA SER A 322 -19.17 -19.81 22.62
C SER A 322 -20.39 -20.24 21.80
N VAL A 323 -20.41 -19.89 20.51
CA VAL A 323 -21.49 -20.34 19.62
C VAL A 323 -21.47 -21.86 19.44
N ALA A 324 -20.30 -22.48 19.34
CA ALA A 324 -20.20 -23.94 19.26
C ALA A 324 -20.71 -24.64 20.54
N ALA A 325 -20.44 -24.07 21.72
CA ALA A 325 -20.88 -24.62 22.99
C ALA A 325 -22.40 -24.43 23.23
N VAL A 326 -22.96 -23.27 22.89
CA VAL A 326 -24.35 -22.92 23.22
C VAL A 326 -25.32 -23.20 22.08
N ARG A 327 -24.90 -22.97 20.83
CA ARG A 327 -25.73 -23.10 19.62
C ARG A 327 -24.99 -23.81 18.48
N PRO A 328 -24.54 -25.06 18.68
CA PRO A 328 -23.78 -25.81 17.67
C PRO A 328 -24.49 -25.92 16.32
N ALA A 329 -25.83 -25.93 16.31
CA ALA A 329 -26.63 -25.95 15.09
C ALA A 329 -26.31 -24.81 14.11
N CYS A 330 -25.89 -23.64 14.60
CA CYS A 330 -25.47 -22.52 13.74
C CYS A 330 -24.27 -22.89 12.86
N LEU A 331 -23.30 -23.64 13.40
CA LEU A 331 -22.08 -24.01 12.69
C LEU A 331 -22.26 -25.19 11.72
N ARG A 332 -23.46 -25.78 11.63
CA ARG A 332 -23.77 -26.86 10.69
C ARG A 332 -24.18 -26.36 9.30
N THR A 333 -24.37 -25.05 9.15
CA THR A 333 -24.80 -24.42 7.90
C THR A 333 -23.80 -23.34 7.50
N LEU A 334 -23.59 -23.18 6.19
CA LEU A 334 -22.68 -22.15 5.67
C LEU A 334 -23.15 -20.75 6.09
N ARG A 335 -24.47 -20.50 6.07
CA ARG A 335 -25.06 -19.24 6.52
C ARG A 335 -24.76 -18.95 7.99
N GLY A 336 -24.84 -19.96 8.86
CA GLY A 336 -24.54 -19.76 10.28
C GLY A 336 -23.04 -19.58 10.54
N CYS A 337 -22.15 -20.30 9.85
CA CYS A 337 -20.71 -20.03 9.88
C CYS A 337 -20.39 -18.60 9.44
N LEU A 338 -20.98 -18.13 8.34
CA LEU A 338 -20.81 -16.75 7.86
C LEU A 338 -21.43 -15.72 8.81
N GLY A 339 -22.52 -16.06 9.50
CA GLY A 339 -23.11 -15.22 10.55
C GLY A 339 -22.19 -15.06 11.76
N VAL A 340 -21.54 -16.15 12.20
CA VAL A 340 -20.52 -16.11 13.26
C VAL A 340 -19.30 -15.32 12.83
N ALA A 341 -18.88 -15.48 11.57
CA ALA A 341 -17.82 -14.69 10.97
C ALA A 341 -18.12 -13.18 11.02
N ALA A 342 -19.31 -12.77 10.56
CA ALA A 342 -19.75 -11.38 10.59
C ALA A 342 -19.83 -10.83 12.03
N ALA A 343 -20.40 -11.60 12.96
CA ALA A 343 -20.46 -11.20 14.37
C ALA A 343 -19.06 -11.03 14.98
N SER A 344 -18.11 -11.88 14.59
CA SER A 344 -16.72 -11.78 15.04
C SER A 344 -16.04 -10.52 14.50
N MET A 345 -16.23 -10.19 13.21
CA MET A 345 -15.71 -8.95 12.63
C MET A 345 -16.29 -7.71 13.28
N VAL A 346 -17.60 -7.66 13.49
CA VAL A 346 -18.26 -6.55 14.20
C VAL A 346 -17.70 -6.42 15.62
N GLY A 347 -17.48 -7.55 16.30
CA GLY A 347 -16.84 -7.58 17.61
C GLY A 347 -15.43 -6.98 17.60
N VAL A 348 -14.59 -7.39 16.64
CA VAL A 348 -13.21 -6.88 16.51
C VAL A 348 -13.20 -5.39 16.21
N ILE A 349 -14.04 -4.93 15.28
CA ILE A 349 -14.17 -3.51 14.96
C ILE A 349 -14.62 -2.74 16.20
N GLY A 350 -15.65 -3.22 16.90
CA GLY A 350 -16.16 -2.59 18.12
C GLY A 350 -15.12 -2.53 19.24
N LEU A 351 -14.32 -3.60 19.41
CA LEU A 351 -13.21 -3.63 20.36
C LEU A 351 -12.12 -2.61 20.01
N THR A 352 -11.74 -2.54 18.74
CA THR A 352 -10.71 -1.62 18.25
C THR A 352 -11.18 -0.17 18.36
N VAL A 353 -12.44 0.12 18.03
CA VAL A 353 -13.05 1.44 18.19
C VAL A 353 -13.13 1.80 19.67
N GLY A 354 -13.60 0.90 20.53
CA GLY A 354 -13.68 1.12 21.97
C GLY A 354 -12.32 1.45 22.61
N TYR A 355 -11.26 0.79 22.12
CA TYR A 355 -9.89 1.10 22.53
C TYR A 355 -9.44 2.49 22.03
N GLY A 356 -9.67 2.80 20.75
CA GLY A 356 -9.25 4.05 20.13
C GLY A 356 -10.00 5.30 20.61
N LEU A 357 -11.22 5.17 21.13
CA LEU A 357 -11.99 6.29 21.70
C LEU A 357 -11.35 6.91 22.96
N GLY A 358 -10.35 6.25 23.56
CA GLY A 358 -9.55 6.82 24.65
C GLY A 358 -8.49 7.82 24.19
N ASP A 359 -8.18 7.88 22.89
CA ASP A 359 -7.14 8.73 22.33
C ASP A 359 -7.75 9.90 21.54
N PRO A 360 -7.66 11.15 22.05
CA PRO A 360 -8.21 12.33 21.40
C PRO A 360 -7.53 12.69 20.07
N ALA A 361 -6.40 12.07 19.72
CA ALA A 361 -5.69 12.34 18.46
C ALA A 361 -6.32 11.65 17.23
N THR A 362 -7.34 10.81 17.42
CA THR A 362 -7.71 9.82 16.40
C THR A 362 -8.97 10.22 15.62
N GLU A 363 -8.86 11.15 14.69
CA GLU A 363 -9.99 11.54 13.81
C GLU A 363 -10.43 10.38 12.85
N LYS A 364 -9.64 9.30 12.78
CA LYS A 364 -9.82 8.16 11.86
C LYS A 364 -9.95 6.79 12.55
N VAL A 365 -10.40 6.71 13.83
CA VAL A 365 -10.51 5.43 14.58
C VAL A 365 -11.27 4.37 13.80
N ILE A 366 -12.44 4.72 13.27
CA ILE A 366 -13.33 3.75 12.60
C ILE A 366 -12.66 3.18 11.35
N LEU A 367 -12.02 4.05 10.55
CA LEU A 367 -11.34 3.62 9.34
C LEU A 367 -10.15 2.72 9.69
N GLY A 368 -9.33 3.11 10.68
CA GLY A 368 -8.23 2.28 11.19
C GLY A 368 -8.70 0.92 11.71
N ALA A 369 -9.84 0.87 12.41
CA ALA A 369 -10.44 -0.36 12.89
C ALA A 369 -10.93 -1.27 11.75
N LEU A 370 -11.54 -0.69 10.71
CA LEU A 370 -11.95 -1.42 9.50
C LEU A 370 -10.74 -1.98 8.75
N TYR A 371 -9.68 -1.18 8.58
CA TYR A 371 -8.41 -1.64 8.04
C TYR A 371 -7.88 -2.80 8.88
N GLY A 372 -7.62 -2.61 10.18
CA GLY A 372 -7.08 -3.65 11.06
C GLY A 372 -7.89 -4.95 11.07
N ALA A 373 -9.22 -4.86 11.09
CA ALA A 373 -10.08 -6.04 11.07
C ALA A 373 -9.95 -6.86 9.77
N THR A 374 -9.64 -6.21 8.64
CA THR A 374 -9.49 -6.87 7.34
C THR A 374 -8.37 -7.92 7.35
N PHE A 375 -7.31 -7.74 8.14
CA PHE A 375 -6.25 -8.75 8.34
C PHE A 375 -6.76 -10.07 8.90
N LEU A 376 -7.87 -10.04 9.64
CA LEU A 376 -8.42 -11.21 10.31
C LEU A 376 -9.43 -11.96 9.44
N LEU A 377 -9.77 -11.46 8.25
CA LEU A 377 -10.71 -12.10 7.34
C LEU A 377 -10.39 -13.60 7.12
N PRO A 378 -9.13 -14.04 6.90
CA PRO A 378 -8.81 -15.45 6.70
C PRO A 378 -9.05 -16.33 7.94
N VAL A 379 -8.95 -15.75 9.13
CA VAL A 379 -9.18 -16.44 10.42
C VAL A 379 -10.67 -16.51 10.71
N VAL A 380 -11.38 -15.41 10.46
CA VAL A 380 -12.82 -15.30 10.68
C VAL A 380 -13.63 -16.28 9.83
N ILE A 381 -13.19 -16.56 8.60
CA ILE A 381 -13.87 -17.52 7.71
C ILE A 381 -13.50 -18.99 7.98
N ALA A 382 -12.59 -19.28 8.93
CA ALA A 382 -12.14 -20.63 9.25
C ALA A 382 -13.29 -21.61 9.64
N PRO A 383 -14.38 -21.19 10.32
CA PRO A 383 -15.54 -22.06 10.54
C PRO A 383 -16.19 -22.51 9.23
N ALA A 384 -16.38 -21.61 8.26
CA ALA A 384 -16.96 -21.96 6.96
C ALA A 384 -16.03 -22.92 6.18
N PHE A 385 -14.72 -22.70 6.25
CA PHE A 385 -13.72 -23.64 5.72
C PHE A 385 -13.88 -25.02 6.35
N GLY A 386 -13.90 -25.12 7.70
CA GLY A 386 -14.04 -26.38 8.42
C GLY A 386 -15.33 -27.14 8.09
N LEU A 387 -16.44 -26.43 7.90
CA LEU A 387 -17.72 -26.99 7.46
C LEU A 387 -17.62 -27.65 6.08
N GLU A 388 -17.01 -26.99 5.10
CA GLU A 388 -16.86 -27.53 3.75
C GLU A 388 -15.88 -28.71 3.72
N ILE A 389 -14.85 -28.72 4.57
CA ILE A 389 -14.01 -29.92 4.79
C ILE A 389 -14.85 -31.09 5.32
N ALA A 390 -15.76 -30.85 6.27
CA ALA A 390 -16.62 -31.91 6.80
C ALA A 390 -17.56 -32.51 5.76
N ARG A 391 -17.90 -31.74 4.72
CA ARG A 391 -18.76 -32.11 3.59
C ARG A 391 -18.01 -32.69 2.38
N ASP A 392 -16.73 -33.04 2.56
CA ASP A 392 -15.87 -33.56 1.47
C ASP A 392 -15.67 -32.57 0.30
N ARG A 393 -15.86 -31.26 0.53
CA ARG A 393 -15.73 -30.20 -0.49
C ARG A 393 -14.43 -29.42 -0.35
N GLN A 394 -13.32 -30.14 -0.26
CA GLN A 394 -12.00 -29.56 0.02
C GLN A 394 -11.59 -28.46 -0.96
N VAL A 395 -11.89 -28.63 -2.26
CA VAL A 395 -11.56 -27.63 -3.29
C VAL A 395 -12.28 -26.30 -3.03
N HIS A 396 -13.58 -26.33 -2.70
CA HIS A 396 -14.35 -25.12 -2.39
C HIS A 396 -13.83 -24.44 -1.12
N ALA A 397 -13.47 -25.23 -0.10
CA ALA A 397 -12.91 -24.72 1.14
C ALA A 397 -11.59 -23.98 0.88
N ILE A 398 -10.64 -24.61 0.16
CA ILE A 398 -9.34 -24.00 -0.17
C ILE A 398 -9.53 -22.76 -1.04
N LEU A 399 -10.39 -22.81 -2.06
CA LEU A 399 -10.64 -21.67 -2.94
C LEU A 399 -11.25 -20.49 -2.17
N GLY A 400 -12.31 -20.72 -1.38
CA GLY A 400 -12.92 -19.68 -0.56
C GLY A 400 -11.96 -19.11 0.49
N GLY A 401 -11.14 -19.97 1.10
CA GLY A 401 -10.07 -19.60 2.01
C GLY A 401 -9.04 -18.66 1.35
N THR A 402 -8.56 -19.05 0.18
CA THR A 402 -7.54 -18.33 -0.59
C THR A 402 -8.08 -16.99 -1.08
N ILE A 403 -9.33 -16.94 -1.55
CA ILE A 403 -9.98 -15.69 -1.96
C ILE A 403 -10.10 -14.73 -0.78
N ALA A 404 -10.51 -15.19 0.40
CA ALA A 404 -10.58 -14.34 1.58
C ALA A 404 -9.20 -13.80 1.99
N PHE A 405 -8.14 -14.61 1.88
CA PHE A 405 -6.77 -14.14 2.10
C PHE A 405 -6.32 -13.12 1.05
N ALA A 406 -6.59 -13.36 -0.23
CA ALA A 406 -6.22 -12.43 -1.28
C ALA A 406 -6.95 -11.09 -1.12
N LEU A 407 -8.26 -11.11 -0.81
CA LEU A 407 -9.04 -9.90 -0.52
C LEU A 407 -8.50 -9.14 0.69
N ALA A 408 -8.09 -9.85 1.74
CA ALA A 408 -7.45 -9.23 2.89
C ALA A 408 -6.12 -8.57 2.49
N GLY A 409 -5.27 -9.30 1.76
CA GLY A 409 -3.97 -8.81 1.30
C GLY A 409 -4.09 -7.58 0.41
N MET A 410 -5.02 -7.58 -0.55
CA MET A 410 -5.30 -6.48 -1.49
C MET A 410 -5.52 -5.11 -0.83
N VAL A 411 -6.09 -5.09 0.38
CA VAL A 411 -6.36 -3.86 1.13
C VAL A 411 -5.09 -3.25 1.74
N PHE A 412 -4.03 -4.04 1.92
CA PHE A 412 -2.76 -3.61 2.54
C PHE A 412 -1.62 -3.44 1.56
N VAL A 413 -1.85 -3.80 0.31
CA VAL A 413 -0.88 -3.53 -0.73
C VAL A 413 -0.79 -2.02 -0.90
N PRO A 414 0.41 -1.42 -0.77
CA PRO A 414 0.60 -0.01 -1.07
C PRO A 414 0.11 0.28 -2.49
N TYR A 415 -0.71 1.31 -2.62
CA TYR A 415 -1.34 1.66 -3.89
C TYR A 415 -0.48 2.63 -4.71
N ASP A 416 0.41 3.38 -4.05
CA ASP A 416 1.19 4.49 -4.58
C ASP A 416 2.71 4.23 -4.57
N SER A 417 3.16 3.06 -4.10
CA SER A 417 4.57 2.74 -3.98
C SER A 417 4.82 1.27 -4.26
N ARG A 418 5.96 0.92 -4.85
CA ARG A 418 6.38 -0.48 -5.06
C ARG A 418 7.20 -0.92 -3.86
N PRO A 419 6.59 -1.60 -2.88
CA PRO A 419 7.26 -1.88 -1.63
C PRO A 419 8.41 -2.85 -1.81
N TRP A 420 9.32 -2.78 -0.86
CA TRP A 420 10.48 -3.63 -0.76
C TRP A 420 10.12 -5.02 -0.24
N MET A 421 11.11 -5.92 -0.24
CA MET A 421 11.02 -7.31 0.21
C MET A 421 10.36 -7.52 1.60
N LEU A 422 10.32 -6.49 2.46
CA LEU A 422 9.61 -6.51 3.73
C LEU A 422 8.11 -6.81 3.58
N VAL A 423 7.43 -6.24 2.58
CA VAL A 423 5.99 -6.50 2.36
C VAL A 423 5.75 -7.95 1.96
N LEU A 424 6.64 -8.55 1.17
CA LEU A 424 6.58 -9.98 0.89
C LEU A 424 6.77 -10.82 2.16
N MET A 425 7.74 -10.46 3.02
CA MET A 425 7.94 -11.16 4.31
C MET A 425 6.72 -11.04 5.22
N LEU A 426 6.11 -9.85 5.31
CA LEU A 426 4.92 -9.60 6.13
C LEU A 426 3.69 -10.33 5.59
N THR A 427 3.47 -10.34 4.27
CA THR A 427 2.34 -11.05 3.65
C THR A 427 2.48 -12.57 3.75
N VAL A 428 3.68 -13.13 3.54
CA VAL A 428 3.96 -14.56 3.72
C VAL A 428 3.89 -14.95 5.20
N GLY A 429 4.46 -14.15 6.10
CA GLY A 429 4.35 -14.34 7.55
C GLY A 429 2.90 -14.30 8.01
N GLY A 430 2.12 -13.36 7.48
CA GLY A 430 0.67 -13.25 7.68
C GLY A 430 -0.09 -14.47 7.19
N ALA A 431 0.26 -15.03 6.03
CA ALA A 431 -0.31 -16.29 5.53
C ALA A 431 -0.07 -17.45 6.50
N ILE A 432 1.16 -17.58 7.01
CA ILE A 432 1.50 -18.63 7.98
C ILE A 432 0.71 -18.45 9.28
N ALA A 433 0.71 -17.24 9.84
CA ALA A 433 -0.02 -16.92 11.07
C ALA A 433 -1.51 -17.18 10.91
N ALA A 434 -2.12 -16.74 9.80
CA ALA A 434 -3.52 -16.97 9.48
C ALA A 434 -3.84 -18.47 9.41
N ALA A 435 -3.00 -19.28 8.73
CA ALA A 435 -3.25 -20.71 8.60
C ALA A 435 -3.19 -21.43 9.97
N VAL A 436 -2.23 -21.06 10.81
CA VAL A 436 -2.09 -21.59 12.18
C VAL A 436 -3.29 -21.19 13.04
N LEU A 437 -3.70 -19.92 12.99
CA LEU A 437 -4.84 -19.41 13.76
C LEU A 437 -6.19 -19.95 13.27
N SER A 438 -6.31 -20.32 11.99
CA SER A 438 -7.52 -20.90 11.43
C SER A 438 -7.74 -22.36 11.82
N LEU A 439 -6.67 -23.10 12.13
CA LEU A 439 -6.72 -24.54 12.38
C LEU A 439 -7.69 -24.95 13.51
N PRO A 440 -7.65 -24.36 14.73
CA PRO A 440 -8.54 -24.76 15.82
C PRO A 440 -10.01 -24.50 15.50
N LEU A 441 -10.30 -23.38 14.83
CA LEU A 441 -11.66 -22.98 14.44
C LEU A 441 -12.24 -23.88 13.34
N ALA A 442 -11.42 -24.23 12.34
CA ALA A 442 -11.78 -25.18 11.30
C ALA A 442 -12.02 -26.58 11.88
N ALA A 443 -11.15 -27.05 12.78
CA ALA A 443 -11.31 -28.31 13.48
C ALA A 443 -12.59 -28.35 14.32
N LEU A 444 -12.89 -27.28 15.06
CA LEU A 444 -14.12 -27.16 15.85
C LEU A 444 -15.36 -27.37 14.99
N THR A 445 -15.46 -26.65 13.87
CA THR A 445 -16.68 -26.69 13.03
C THR A 445 -16.81 -28.02 12.29
N ALA A 446 -15.69 -28.63 11.88
CA ALA A 446 -15.73 -29.95 11.26
C ALA A 446 -16.30 -31.01 12.21
N ARG A 447 -16.00 -30.93 13.52
CA ARG A 447 -16.57 -31.84 14.53
C ARG A 447 -18.04 -31.61 14.80
N VAL A 448 -18.46 -30.35 14.91
CA VAL A 448 -19.88 -29.99 15.15
C VAL A 448 -20.80 -30.55 14.06
N SER A 449 -20.27 -30.70 12.84
CA SER A 449 -20.98 -31.19 11.67
C SER A 449 -21.20 -32.70 11.69
N THR A 450 -20.35 -33.49 12.37
CA THR A 450 -20.39 -34.96 12.32
C THR A 450 -21.20 -35.62 13.41
N ALA A 451 -21.41 -34.94 14.55
CA ALA A 451 -22.08 -35.51 15.73
C ALA A 451 -23.56 -35.90 15.51
N THR A 452 -24.14 -35.66 14.32
CA THR A 452 -25.54 -35.97 14.01
C THR A 452 -25.72 -37.29 13.26
N GLU A 453 -24.68 -37.78 12.56
CA GLU A 453 -24.80 -39.01 11.77
C GLU A 453 -24.75 -40.29 12.63
N SER A 454 -24.28 -40.20 13.88
CA SER A 454 -24.09 -41.34 14.76
C SER A 454 -25.27 -41.65 15.69
N ASN A 455 -26.46 -41.08 15.46
CA ASN A 455 -27.67 -41.45 16.20
C ASN A 455 -28.77 -42.13 15.35
N PRO A 456 -28.47 -43.15 14.52
CA PRO A 456 -29.49 -44.01 13.93
C PRO A 456 -29.67 -45.25 14.81
N GLU A 457 -30.49 -45.20 15.87
CA GLU A 457 -31.17 -46.38 16.48
C GLU A 457 -31.64 -46.08 17.91
N SER A 458 -32.86 -45.59 18.01
CA SER A 458 -33.82 -46.15 18.97
C SER A 458 -35.17 -46.28 18.27
N THR A 459 -35.16 -46.88 17.08
CA THR A 459 -36.38 -47.42 16.48
C THR A 459 -36.52 -48.81 17.08
N THR A 460 -36.93 -48.85 18.34
CA THR A 460 -37.27 -50.09 19.01
C THR A 460 -38.43 -50.70 18.24
N ASP A 461 -38.17 -51.89 17.69
CA ASP A 461 -39.16 -52.87 17.28
C ASP A 461 -40.26 -52.97 18.34
N GLU A 462 -41.42 -52.38 18.08
CA GLU A 462 -42.68 -52.82 18.67
C GLU A 462 -43.26 -53.90 17.75
N ALA A 463 -42.63 -55.08 17.83
CA ALA A 463 -43.14 -56.30 17.25
C ALA A 463 -44.44 -56.70 17.97
N THR A 464 -45.56 -56.53 17.27
CA THR A 464 -46.75 -57.39 17.25
C THR A 464 -46.80 -58.51 18.31
N ALA A 465 -47.67 -58.33 19.30
CA ALA A 465 -48.33 -59.43 20.00
C ALA A 465 -49.77 -59.54 19.46
N ASP A 466 -50.02 -60.61 18.71
CA ASP A 466 -51.35 -61.17 18.42
C ASP A 466 -51.25 -62.70 18.53
#